data_AF-A0A2H5QV28-F1
#
_entry.id   AF-A0A2H5QV28-F1
#
_cell.length_a   1.000
_cell.length_b   1.000
_cell.length_c   1.000
_cell.angle_alpha   90.00
_cell.angle_beta   90.00
_cell.angle_gamma   90.00
#
_symmetry.space_group_name_H-M   'P 1'
#
loop_
_entity.id
_entity.type
_entity.pdbx_description
1 polymer ?
#
loop_
_entity_poly.entity_id
_entity_poly.type
_entity_poly.pdbx_seq_one_letter_code
_entity_poly.pdbx_strand_id
1 'polypeptide(L)'
;MEELLDLLIEGPPQLSVVVILDSIGLDKTAFAGEAYNSSYVKHYFDCHAWVPGTYPYDADQMLDIVIKFLMPSSRLKILLDNQNRSRVLITLSRIEIVTSFQFEDGENIGLDFVPTGGPLRATYQGWPFLILYHGSISLEENIGEAVAIPLGLWYFKYCRLPFCLKLCFLYLSVFPAHLEISTRQLYQLWIAEGFIPDNSEATAENYLEQLIKGGFVEANKRKAAGTINTCSIRSRCHPVLLSVPYRVEFISSPFLDPKGKSPKQVKRLNAVKRQEDFACLDYYDSQLHSLLCCSPESRHFDPMDWEKICGMFQLLRVLDLGSLVLIQYPSGIENLFLLRYLKLNIPSLKSLPSSLLSNLMNLYTLDMPFSYIDHMADEFWKMKKLRHLNFGSITLLAHPGKYCGSLENLNFISALHPCCCTEDILGRLPNLRNLRIRGDLSYNQSLLSKSLCRLSCLESLKLANESKMPRLSKIVLAEYLFPHGLTHLSFSNTDLMDDPMPALEKLPLLQVLKLKQNSYSGRKLNCGSDGFPNLKVLHLKSMLWLEEWTMGIGAMPKLECLIINPCAYLKKMPEQLRCIKSLNKFDCWWPQPELRQKLREFEDKEQCGIQLFPYGI
;
A
#
# COMPACT_ATOMS: atom_id res chain seq x y z
N MET A 1 21.71 -27.79 -42.44
CA MET A 1 22.07 -27.36 -41.07
C MET A 1 22.79 -26.02 -41.11
N GLU A 2 23.88 -25.87 -41.89
CA GLU A 2 24.57 -24.58 -42.11
C GLU A 2 23.62 -23.45 -42.54
N GLU A 3 22.75 -23.70 -43.52
CA GLU A 3 21.76 -22.72 -43.98
C GLU A 3 20.78 -22.24 -42.87
N LEU A 4 20.43 -23.11 -41.91
CA LEU A 4 19.61 -22.75 -40.74
C LEU A 4 20.41 -21.90 -39.73
N LEU A 5 21.70 -22.18 -39.56
CA LEU A 5 22.58 -21.40 -38.68
C LEU A 5 22.88 -20.01 -39.27
N ASP A 6 23.11 -19.92 -40.57
CA ASP A 6 23.33 -18.66 -41.29
C ASP A 6 22.08 -17.77 -41.23
N LEU A 7 20.88 -18.37 -41.38
CA LEU A 7 19.60 -17.67 -41.19
C LEU A 7 19.40 -17.14 -39.77
N LEU A 8 19.95 -17.79 -38.74
CA LEU A 8 19.84 -17.39 -37.34
C LEU A 8 20.90 -16.33 -36.94
N ILE A 9 22.07 -16.31 -37.60
CA ILE A 9 23.26 -15.55 -37.17
C ILE A 9 23.61 -14.38 -38.11
N GLU A 10 23.52 -14.57 -39.43
CA GLU A 10 23.93 -13.59 -40.45
C GLU A 10 22.76 -12.80 -41.08
N GLY A 11 21.53 -13.08 -40.66
CA GLY A 11 20.35 -12.31 -41.07
C GLY A 11 20.43 -10.82 -40.65
N PRO A 12 19.70 -9.92 -41.33
CA PRO A 12 19.70 -8.49 -40.98
C PRO A 12 19.25 -8.29 -39.50
N PRO A 13 19.70 -7.23 -38.81
CA PRO A 13 19.58 -7.05 -37.34
C PRO A 13 18.15 -6.76 -36.82
N GLN A 14 17.13 -7.12 -37.59
CA GLN A 14 15.71 -7.07 -37.26
C GLN A 14 15.21 -8.52 -37.07
N LEU A 15 13.99 -8.69 -36.56
CA LEU A 15 13.45 -10.01 -36.22
C LEU A 15 13.24 -10.88 -37.45
N SER A 16 13.09 -12.17 -37.23
CA SER A 16 13.05 -13.32 -38.14
C SER A 16 12.16 -14.39 -37.50
N VAL A 17 12.14 -15.60 -38.01
CA VAL A 17 11.56 -16.86 -37.50
C VAL A 17 12.17 -17.97 -38.32
N VAL A 18 12.16 -19.23 -37.92
CA VAL A 18 12.51 -20.30 -38.87
C VAL A 18 11.49 -21.43 -38.79
N VAL A 19 11.06 -21.96 -39.91
CA VAL A 19 10.08 -23.05 -39.94
C VAL A 19 10.79 -24.27 -40.49
N ILE A 20 10.87 -25.34 -39.70
CA ILE A 20 11.49 -26.60 -40.10
C ILE A 20 10.40 -27.48 -40.69
N LEU A 21 10.23 -27.37 -42.01
CA LEU A 21 9.34 -28.22 -42.78
C LEU A 21 10.13 -29.44 -43.26
N ASP A 22 9.46 -30.59 -43.26
CA ASP A 22 10.01 -31.81 -43.80
C ASP A 22 8.89 -32.57 -44.52
N SER A 23 9.25 -33.10 -45.69
CA SER A 23 8.42 -33.90 -46.59
C SER A 23 8.95 -35.33 -46.76
N ILE A 24 10.02 -35.71 -46.04
CA ILE A 24 10.82 -36.94 -46.26
C ILE A 24 10.98 -37.80 -44.97
N GLY A 25 10.40 -37.40 -43.82
CA GLY A 25 10.40 -38.22 -42.60
C GLY A 25 11.60 -37.97 -41.67
N LEU A 26 12.20 -36.79 -41.73
CA LEU A 26 13.18 -36.29 -40.77
C LEU A 26 12.53 -35.94 -39.43
N ASP A 27 13.22 -36.27 -38.33
CA ASP A 27 12.83 -35.83 -37.00
C ASP A 27 13.11 -34.34 -36.82
N LYS A 28 12.09 -33.54 -37.08
CA LYS A 28 12.10 -32.07 -36.97
C LYS A 28 12.53 -31.60 -35.58
N THR A 29 12.21 -32.36 -34.54
CA THR A 29 12.54 -32.03 -33.15
C THR A 29 14.04 -32.22 -32.91
N ALA A 30 14.62 -33.30 -33.40
CA ALA A 30 16.05 -33.56 -33.33
C ALA A 30 16.85 -32.52 -34.13
N PHE A 31 16.39 -32.18 -35.34
CA PHE A 31 17.03 -31.17 -36.20
C PHE A 31 16.99 -29.75 -35.59
N ALA A 32 15.84 -29.36 -35.01
CA ALA A 32 15.72 -28.11 -34.26
C ALA A 32 16.59 -28.14 -32.99
N GLY A 33 16.69 -29.30 -32.33
CA GLY A 33 17.49 -29.51 -31.13
C GLY A 33 19.00 -29.36 -31.40
N GLU A 34 19.47 -29.80 -32.56
CA GLU A 34 20.86 -29.66 -33.01
C GLU A 34 21.22 -28.18 -33.26
N ALA A 35 20.31 -27.44 -33.92
CA ALA A 35 20.45 -25.99 -34.11
C ALA A 35 20.48 -25.23 -32.79
N TYR A 36 19.50 -25.51 -31.91
CA TYR A 36 19.36 -24.88 -30.59
C TYR A 36 20.56 -25.14 -29.69
N ASN A 37 21.18 -26.32 -29.81
CA ASN A 37 22.32 -26.68 -28.98
C ASN A 37 23.68 -26.25 -29.53
N SER A 38 23.74 -25.74 -30.76
CA SER A 38 24.94 -25.23 -31.40
C SER A 38 25.65 -24.17 -30.53
N SER A 39 26.97 -24.30 -30.41
CA SER A 39 27.81 -23.33 -29.69
C SER A 39 27.71 -21.93 -30.28
N TYR A 40 27.51 -21.83 -31.60
CA TYR A 40 27.35 -20.56 -32.31
C TYR A 40 26.05 -19.84 -31.92
N VAL A 41 24.92 -20.57 -31.85
CA VAL A 41 23.61 -20.01 -31.44
C VAL A 41 23.62 -19.61 -29.96
N LYS A 42 24.20 -20.44 -29.09
CA LYS A 42 24.34 -20.15 -27.66
C LYS A 42 25.23 -18.94 -27.37
N HIS A 43 26.18 -18.63 -28.24
CA HIS A 43 27.05 -17.46 -28.11
C HIS A 43 26.42 -16.19 -28.69
N TYR A 44 25.57 -16.32 -29.71
CA TYR A 44 24.97 -15.18 -30.42
C TYR A 44 23.69 -14.62 -29.76
N PHE A 45 22.89 -15.46 -29.08
CA PHE A 45 21.63 -15.05 -28.44
C PHE A 45 21.79 -14.90 -26.92
N ASP A 46 21.42 -13.73 -26.36
CA ASP A 46 21.49 -13.44 -24.91
C ASP A 46 20.66 -14.42 -24.07
N CYS A 47 19.51 -14.84 -24.62
CA CYS A 47 18.57 -15.79 -24.04
C CYS A 47 17.95 -16.66 -25.14
N HIS A 48 17.84 -17.97 -24.89
CA HIS A 48 17.09 -18.91 -25.72
C HIS A 48 16.33 -19.88 -24.80
N ALA A 49 15.15 -20.34 -25.24
CA ALA A 49 14.26 -21.23 -24.49
C ALA A 49 13.72 -22.34 -25.39
N TRP A 50 13.59 -23.55 -24.84
CA TRP A 50 13.02 -24.72 -25.52
C TRP A 50 11.71 -25.13 -24.84
N VAL A 51 10.62 -25.19 -25.60
CA VAL A 51 9.29 -25.53 -25.08
C VAL A 51 8.87 -26.88 -25.67
N PRO A 52 8.88 -27.98 -24.89
CA PRO A 52 8.61 -29.31 -25.42
C PRO A 52 7.14 -29.58 -25.70
N GLY A 53 6.94 -30.47 -26.68
CA GLY A 53 5.74 -31.04 -27.31
C GLY A 53 4.85 -32.04 -26.52
N THR A 54 4.46 -31.87 -25.25
CA THR A 54 3.68 -32.89 -24.49
C THR A 54 2.22 -32.58 -24.15
N TYR A 55 1.30 -33.43 -24.62
CA TYR A 55 -0.14 -33.45 -24.30
C TYR A 55 -0.45 -34.15 -22.95
N PRO A 56 -1.54 -33.82 -22.21
CA PRO A 56 -2.43 -32.68 -22.40
C PRO A 56 -1.79 -31.38 -21.90
N TYR A 57 -1.97 -30.32 -22.68
CA TYR A 57 -1.28 -29.05 -22.44
C TYR A 57 -2.11 -28.05 -21.64
N ASP A 58 -1.43 -27.45 -20.66
CA ASP A 58 -1.90 -26.33 -19.85
C ASP A 58 -1.12 -25.08 -20.27
N ALA A 59 -1.83 -24.04 -20.75
CA ALA A 59 -1.22 -22.77 -21.12
C ALA A 59 -0.43 -22.15 -19.96
N ASP A 60 -0.82 -22.45 -18.71
CA ASP A 60 -0.10 -22.01 -17.53
C ASP A 60 1.26 -22.75 -17.39
N GLN A 61 1.42 -23.97 -17.88
CA GLN A 61 2.71 -24.69 -17.87
C GLN A 61 3.67 -24.15 -18.93
N MET A 62 3.16 -23.69 -20.08
CA MET A 62 4.00 -23.04 -21.09
C MET A 62 4.51 -21.67 -20.63
N LEU A 63 3.64 -20.86 -20.03
CA LEU A 63 4.05 -19.61 -19.40
C LEU A 63 5.04 -19.85 -18.26
N ASP A 64 4.86 -20.94 -17.50
CA ASP A 64 5.79 -21.37 -16.43
C ASP A 64 7.19 -21.65 -16.97
N ILE A 65 7.30 -22.34 -18.11
CA ILE A 65 8.58 -22.63 -18.77
C ILE A 65 9.23 -21.33 -19.25
N VAL A 66 8.49 -20.46 -19.93
CA VAL A 66 9.01 -19.18 -20.46
C VAL A 66 9.45 -18.24 -19.32
N ILE A 67 8.65 -18.11 -18.26
CA ILE A 67 8.98 -17.29 -17.08
C ILE A 67 10.21 -17.86 -16.36
N LYS A 68 10.31 -19.19 -16.18
CA LYS A 68 11.49 -19.85 -15.59
C LYS A 68 12.76 -19.63 -16.39
N PHE A 69 12.67 -19.52 -17.72
CA PHE A 69 13.83 -19.23 -18.59
C PHE A 69 14.25 -17.75 -18.60
N LEU A 70 13.29 -16.82 -18.43
CA LEU A 70 13.53 -15.38 -18.44
C LEU A 70 13.96 -14.81 -17.07
N MET A 71 13.54 -15.46 -15.97
CA MET A 71 13.72 -14.96 -14.61
C MET A 71 14.85 -15.57 -13.75
N PRO A 72 15.83 -16.37 -14.23
CA PRO A 72 16.98 -16.74 -13.41
C PRO A 72 17.79 -15.49 -13.02
N SER A 73 18.22 -15.42 -11.75
CA SER A 73 18.99 -14.29 -11.18
C SER A 73 20.24 -13.89 -11.99
N SER A 74 20.84 -14.82 -12.73
CA SER A 74 21.98 -14.60 -13.62
C SER A 74 21.60 -13.94 -14.95
N ARG A 75 20.45 -14.29 -15.54
CA ARG A 75 19.95 -13.72 -16.82
C ARG A 75 19.27 -12.37 -16.64
N LEU A 76 18.69 -12.12 -15.45
CA LEU A 76 18.16 -10.81 -15.05
C LEU A 76 19.22 -9.69 -15.09
N LYS A 77 20.48 -10.00 -14.77
CA LYS A 77 21.59 -9.04 -14.80
C LYS A 77 21.99 -8.65 -16.22
N ILE A 78 21.96 -9.61 -17.16
CA ILE A 78 22.30 -9.42 -18.58
C ILE A 78 21.24 -8.58 -19.30
N LEU A 79 19.96 -8.80 -18.97
CA LEU A 79 18.84 -8.04 -19.53
C LEU A 79 18.74 -6.58 -19.03
N LEU A 80 19.32 -6.27 -17.87
CA LEU A 80 19.33 -4.92 -17.28
C LEU A 80 20.35 -3.97 -17.95
N ASP A 81 21.36 -4.49 -18.64
CA ASP A 81 22.45 -3.68 -19.23
C ASP A 81 22.20 -3.25 -20.69
N ASN A 82 21.29 -3.91 -21.43
CA ASN A 82 21.11 -3.68 -22.87
C ASN A 82 19.75 -3.04 -23.21
N GLN A 83 19.70 -1.71 -23.18
CA GLN A 83 18.44 -0.96 -23.33
C GLN A 83 17.78 -0.94 -24.73
N ASN A 84 18.20 -1.71 -25.75
CA ASN A 84 17.43 -1.78 -27.01
C ASN A 84 17.85 -2.88 -28.03
N ARG A 85 18.45 -4.01 -27.62
CA ARG A 85 18.99 -5.00 -28.57
C ARG A 85 18.83 -6.49 -28.21
N SER A 86 18.05 -6.83 -27.20
CA SER A 86 17.88 -8.24 -26.79
C SER A 86 17.04 -9.01 -27.80
N ARG A 87 17.58 -10.14 -28.31
CA ARG A 87 16.91 -11.02 -29.29
C ARG A 87 16.48 -12.31 -28.60
N VAL A 88 15.21 -12.69 -28.72
CA VAL A 88 14.63 -13.88 -28.06
C VAL A 88 14.10 -14.85 -29.13
N LEU A 89 14.67 -16.06 -29.14
CA LEU A 89 14.26 -17.17 -30.00
C LEU A 89 13.29 -18.09 -29.26
N ILE A 90 12.10 -18.33 -29.83
CA ILE A 90 11.06 -19.21 -29.26
C ILE A 90 10.63 -20.23 -30.31
N THR A 91 10.63 -21.51 -29.97
CA THR A 91 10.07 -22.60 -30.80
C THR A 91 8.65 -22.96 -30.33
N LEU A 92 7.67 -22.97 -31.24
CA LEU A 92 6.24 -23.21 -30.99
C LEU A 92 5.68 -24.33 -31.87
N SER A 93 4.65 -25.02 -31.35
CA SER A 93 4.01 -26.17 -32.00
C SER A 93 2.51 -25.99 -32.30
N ARG A 94 1.83 -24.88 -31.92
CA ARG A 94 0.42 -24.58 -32.31
C ARG A 94 0.23 -23.12 -32.79
N ILE A 95 -0.59 -22.93 -33.83
CA ILE A 95 -0.74 -21.66 -34.57
C ILE A 95 -1.58 -20.63 -33.80
N GLU A 96 -2.43 -21.07 -32.86
CA GLU A 96 -3.24 -20.19 -32.00
C GLU A 96 -2.41 -19.20 -31.18
N ILE A 97 -1.17 -19.58 -30.85
CA ILE A 97 -0.26 -18.73 -30.08
C ILE A 97 0.29 -17.61 -30.97
N VAL A 98 0.46 -17.90 -32.25
CA VAL A 98 1.00 -16.97 -33.25
C VAL A 98 0.00 -15.83 -33.54
N THR A 99 -1.31 -16.10 -33.47
CA THR A 99 -2.36 -15.08 -33.69
C THR A 99 -2.46 -14.03 -32.58
N SER A 100 -1.82 -14.28 -31.44
CA SER A 100 -1.68 -13.27 -30.39
C SER A 100 -0.64 -12.20 -30.72
N PHE A 101 0.18 -12.42 -31.76
CA PHE A 101 1.16 -11.49 -32.26
C PHE A 101 0.62 -10.73 -33.49
N GLN A 102 1.25 -9.59 -33.78
CA GLN A 102 0.94 -8.75 -34.92
C GLN A 102 2.11 -8.81 -35.90
N PHE A 103 1.86 -8.69 -37.19
CA PHE A 103 2.90 -8.38 -38.17
C PHE A 103 3.59 -7.05 -37.82
N GLU A 104 4.78 -6.82 -38.36
CA GLU A 104 5.57 -5.61 -38.06
C GLU A 104 4.94 -4.31 -38.57
N ASP A 105 4.04 -4.40 -39.54
CA ASP A 105 3.20 -3.30 -40.02
C ASP A 105 1.97 -3.03 -39.12
N GLY A 106 1.77 -3.85 -38.07
CA GLY A 106 0.71 -3.72 -37.10
C GLY A 106 -0.56 -4.51 -37.43
N GLU A 107 -0.59 -5.28 -38.51
CA GLU A 107 -1.72 -6.15 -38.84
C GLU A 107 -1.78 -7.37 -37.91
N ASN A 108 -2.97 -7.80 -37.51
CA ASN A 108 -3.13 -8.98 -36.66
C ASN A 108 -2.96 -10.27 -37.48
N ILE A 109 -2.29 -11.28 -36.92
CA ILE A 109 -2.13 -12.57 -37.58
C ILE A 109 -3.42 -13.39 -37.39
N GLY A 110 -4.10 -13.73 -38.49
CA GLY A 110 -5.35 -14.50 -38.48
C GLY A 110 -5.15 -16.00 -38.19
N LEU A 111 -6.20 -16.68 -37.68
CA LEU A 111 -6.17 -18.13 -37.41
C LEU A 111 -6.14 -18.98 -38.70
N ASP A 112 -6.54 -18.38 -39.81
CA ASP A 112 -6.51 -18.89 -41.17
C ASP A 112 -5.16 -18.67 -41.88
N PHE A 113 -4.18 -18.07 -41.19
CA PHE A 113 -2.85 -17.82 -41.71
C PHE A 113 -2.08 -19.12 -41.97
N VAL A 114 -1.79 -19.40 -43.25
CA VAL A 114 -0.95 -20.53 -43.69
C VAL A 114 0.42 -20.01 -44.09
N PRO A 115 1.50 -20.26 -43.33
CA PRO A 115 2.82 -19.75 -43.63
C PRO A 115 3.36 -20.40 -44.92
N THR A 116 3.34 -19.67 -46.02
CA THR A 116 3.85 -20.11 -47.32
C THR A 116 5.08 -19.27 -47.68
N GLY A 117 6.24 -19.71 -47.20
CA GLY A 117 7.53 -19.08 -47.46
C GLY A 117 8.22 -18.57 -46.19
N GLY A 118 9.16 -19.37 -45.68
CA GLY A 118 10.19 -18.89 -44.75
C GLY A 118 9.74 -18.30 -43.39
N PRO A 119 10.66 -17.60 -42.70
CA PRO A 119 10.46 -16.89 -41.42
C PRO A 119 9.21 -15.97 -41.24
N LEU A 120 8.32 -16.21 -40.27
CA LEU A 120 7.27 -15.26 -39.81
C LEU A 120 7.69 -14.22 -38.73
N ARG A 121 7.81 -12.94 -39.09
CA ARG A 121 8.24 -11.87 -38.16
C ARG A 121 7.05 -11.20 -37.48
N ALA A 122 7.05 -11.12 -36.15
CA ALA A 122 5.90 -10.59 -35.42
C ALA A 122 6.29 -9.74 -34.20
N THR A 123 5.50 -8.70 -33.97
CA THR A 123 5.59 -7.83 -32.80
C THR A 123 4.50 -8.17 -31.81
N TYR A 124 4.84 -8.04 -30.54
CA TYR A 124 3.86 -8.08 -29.47
C TYR A 124 3.91 -6.77 -28.72
N GLN A 125 2.99 -5.86 -29.04
CA GLN A 125 2.92 -4.52 -28.42
C GLN A 125 4.22 -3.73 -28.61
N GLY A 126 4.76 -3.76 -29.82
CA GLY A 126 6.00 -3.09 -30.20
C GLY A 126 7.28 -3.81 -29.76
N TRP A 127 7.18 -4.96 -29.07
CA TRP A 127 8.35 -5.78 -28.74
C TRP A 127 8.68 -6.78 -29.84
N PRO A 128 9.98 -6.97 -30.13
CA PRO A 128 10.40 -7.74 -31.28
C PRO A 128 10.61 -9.25 -30.95
N PHE A 129 9.94 -10.21 -31.63
CA PHE A 129 10.06 -11.68 -31.43
C PHE A 129 10.45 -12.54 -32.66
N LEU A 130 11.24 -13.60 -32.41
CA LEU A 130 11.54 -14.72 -33.33
C LEU A 130 10.77 -16.00 -32.92
N ILE A 131 9.65 -16.31 -33.57
CA ILE A 131 8.77 -17.50 -33.41
C ILE A 131 9.00 -18.70 -34.40
N LEU A 132 9.90 -19.65 -34.14
CA LEU A 132 10.00 -20.90 -34.93
C LEU A 132 8.71 -21.74 -34.81
N TYR A 133 7.90 -21.94 -35.87
CA TYR A 133 6.68 -22.76 -35.82
C TYR A 133 6.88 -24.16 -36.41
N HIS A 134 6.36 -25.22 -35.76
CA HIS A 134 6.41 -26.61 -36.24
C HIS A 134 5.14 -27.42 -35.89
N GLY A 135 3.94 -26.92 -36.18
CA GLY A 135 2.67 -27.57 -35.80
C GLY A 135 1.80 -28.08 -36.95
N SER A 136 0.95 -29.08 -36.66
CA SER A 136 0.07 -29.78 -37.63
C SER A 136 -1.31 -30.08 -37.01
N ILE A 137 -2.23 -29.10 -36.92
CA ILE A 137 -3.61 -29.31 -36.44
C ILE A 137 -4.61 -28.43 -37.22
N SER A 138 -5.84 -28.94 -37.46
CA SER A 138 -6.89 -28.32 -38.30
C SER A 138 -7.81 -27.34 -37.57
N LEU A 139 -8.37 -26.38 -38.33
CA LEU A 139 -9.12 -25.18 -37.90
C LEU A 139 -10.37 -25.49 -37.02
N GLU A 140 -10.96 -26.68 -37.13
CA GLU A 140 -12.19 -27.04 -36.42
C GLU A 140 -11.97 -27.35 -34.93
N GLU A 141 -10.78 -27.82 -34.53
CA GLU A 141 -10.43 -28.02 -33.11
C GLU A 141 -10.17 -26.69 -32.37
N ASN A 142 -9.98 -25.60 -33.12
CA ASN A 142 -9.58 -24.28 -32.62
C ASN A 142 -10.74 -23.50 -31.98
N ILE A 143 -11.97 -23.72 -32.48
CA ILE A 143 -13.16 -22.94 -32.08
C ILE A 143 -13.74 -23.44 -30.73
N GLY A 144 -13.47 -24.70 -30.35
CA GLY A 144 -13.95 -25.30 -29.10
C GLY A 144 -13.20 -24.84 -27.84
N GLU A 145 -11.90 -24.55 -27.94
CA GLU A 145 -11.05 -24.23 -26.76
C GLU A 145 -11.04 -22.72 -26.41
N ALA A 146 -11.36 -21.83 -27.35
CA ALA A 146 -11.32 -20.37 -27.14
C ALA A 146 -12.34 -19.84 -26.11
N VAL A 147 -13.34 -20.64 -25.73
CA VAL A 147 -14.43 -20.23 -24.82
C VAL A 147 -14.06 -20.41 -23.33
N ALA A 148 -12.89 -20.97 -22.99
CA ALA A 148 -12.47 -21.23 -21.61
C ALA A 148 -11.42 -20.25 -21.03
N ILE A 149 -11.23 -19.05 -21.59
CA ILE A 149 -10.06 -18.18 -21.31
C ILE A 149 -10.36 -16.89 -20.48
N PRO A 150 -10.77 -16.95 -19.19
CA PRO A 150 -10.68 -15.79 -18.30
C PRO A 150 -9.28 -15.55 -17.69
N LEU A 151 -8.48 -16.62 -17.50
CA LEU A 151 -7.22 -16.58 -16.74
C LEU A 151 -6.05 -15.98 -17.55
N GLY A 152 -5.88 -16.42 -18.80
CA GLY A 152 -4.79 -15.96 -19.68
C GLY A 152 -4.76 -14.44 -19.86
N LEU A 153 -5.93 -13.79 -19.93
CA LEU A 153 -6.05 -12.33 -20.05
C LEU A 153 -5.50 -11.56 -18.85
N TRP A 154 -5.52 -12.14 -17.64
CA TRP A 154 -4.95 -11.50 -16.45
C TRP A 154 -3.44 -11.73 -16.34
N TYR A 155 -2.93 -12.89 -16.73
CA TYR A 155 -1.48 -13.15 -16.81
C TYR A 155 -0.80 -12.27 -17.86
N PHE A 156 -1.23 -12.36 -19.11
CA PHE A 156 -1.89 -11.23 -19.75
C PHE A 156 -1.38 -9.82 -19.40
N LYS A 157 -2.31 -9.08 -18.80
CA LYS A 157 -2.09 -7.75 -18.23
C LYS A 157 -0.95 -7.68 -17.22
N TYR A 158 -0.75 -8.70 -16.38
CA TYR A 158 0.35 -8.72 -15.41
C TYR A 158 1.72 -8.66 -16.09
N CYS A 159 1.92 -9.42 -17.16
CA CYS A 159 3.17 -9.43 -17.92
C CYS A 159 3.48 -8.07 -18.57
N ARG A 160 2.46 -7.24 -18.85
CA ARG A 160 2.62 -5.87 -19.34
C ARG A 160 3.02 -4.85 -18.27
N LEU A 161 2.88 -5.17 -16.98
CA LEU A 161 3.21 -4.21 -15.93
C LEU A 161 4.72 -3.89 -15.95
N PRO A 162 5.11 -2.63 -15.68
CA PRO A 162 6.50 -2.29 -15.42
C PRO A 162 7.07 -3.11 -14.26
N PHE A 163 8.38 -3.33 -14.26
CA PHE A 163 9.03 -4.25 -13.32
C PHE A 163 8.70 -3.98 -11.85
N CYS A 164 8.86 -2.75 -11.37
CA CYS A 164 8.55 -2.41 -9.98
C CYS A 164 7.06 -2.62 -9.64
N LEU A 165 6.17 -2.35 -10.59
CA LEU A 165 4.73 -2.59 -10.44
C LEU A 165 4.39 -4.08 -10.36
N LYS A 166 5.11 -4.94 -11.09
CA LYS A 166 5.01 -6.40 -10.93
C LYS A 166 5.36 -6.82 -9.50
N LEU A 167 6.47 -6.33 -8.97
CA LEU A 167 6.88 -6.64 -7.58
C LEU A 167 5.85 -6.15 -6.56
N CYS A 168 5.39 -4.91 -6.70
CA CYS A 168 4.35 -4.32 -5.85
C CYS A 168 3.05 -5.13 -5.91
N PHE A 169 2.63 -5.55 -7.10
CA PHE A 169 1.44 -6.39 -7.31
C PHE A 169 1.62 -7.77 -6.66
N LEU A 170 2.70 -8.49 -6.96
CA LEU A 170 2.96 -9.81 -6.37
C LEU A 170 2.99 -9.74 -4.85
N TYR A 171 3.53 -8.66 -4.28
CA TYR A 171 3.57 -8.47 -2.84
C TYR A 171 2.19 -8.37 -2.18
N LEU A 172 1.13 -8.02 -2.93
CA LEU A 172 -0.24 -8.02 -2.40
C LEU A 172 -0.69 -9.42 -1.97
N SER A 173 -0.05 -10.50 -2.44
CA SER A 173 -0.37 -11.87 -2.02
C SER A 173 -0.12 -12.14 -0.53
N VAL A 174 0.58 -11.24 0.19
CA VAL A 174 0.69 -11.33 1.67
C VAL A 174 -0.62 -11.00 2.37
N PHE A 175 -1.54 -10.28 1.72
CA PHE A 175 -2.81 -9.89 2.30
C PHE A 175 -3.93 -10.87 1.94
N PRO A 176 -4.82 -11.20 2.87
CA PRO A 176 -6.00 -12.00 2.56
C PRO A 176 -6.91 -11.31 1.53
N ALA A 177 -7.44 -12.12 0.61
CA ALA A 177 -8.22 -11.72 -0.56
C ALA A 177 -9.39 -10.75 -0.32
N HIS A 178 -9.95 -10.73 0.90
CA HIS A 178 -11.19 -10.04 1.26
C HIS A 178 -10.98 -8.94 2.32
N LEU A 179 -9.74 -8.71 2.76
CA LEU A 179 -9.47 -7.70 3.78
C LEU A 179 -9.14 -6.37 3.13
N GLU A 180 -9.67 -5.30 3.72
CA GLU A 180 -9.24 -3.95 3.39
C GLU A 180 -7.79 -3.73 3.85
N ILE A 181 -6.95 -3.32 2.90
CA ILE A 181 -5.54 -3.02 3.11
C ILE A 181 -5.41 -1.51 3.34
N SER A 182 -4.71 -1.13 4.41
CA SER A 182 -4.31 0.26 4.64
C SER A 182 -3.27 0.68 3.60
N THR A 183 -3.58 1.69 2.79
CA THR A 183 -2.65 2.18 1.75
C THR A 183 -1.35 2.69 2.36
N ARG A 184 -1.44 3.34 3.52
CA ARG A 184 -0.26 3.79 4.27
C ARG A 184 0.67 2.64 4.65
N GLN A 185 0.12 1.55 5.19
CA GLN A 185 0.92 0.38 5.55
C GLN A 185 1.53 -0.25 4.29
N LEU A 186 0.74 -0.33 3.21
CA LEU A 186 1.21 -0.86 1.94
C LEU A 186 2.41 -0.09 1.38
N TYR A 187 2.36 1.25 1.39
CA TYR A 187 3.48 2.09 0.93
C TYR A 187 4.74 1.86 1.76
N GLN A 188 4.58 1.81 3.09
CA GLN A 188 5.69 1.55 4.01
C GLN A 188 6.35 0.19 3.76
N LEU A 189 5.55 -0.84 3.49
CA LEU A 189 6.04 -2.18 3.17
C LEU A 189 6.77 -2.19 1.82
N TRP A 190 6.20 -1.61 0.76
CA TRP A 190 6.87 -1.54 -0.56
C TRP A 190 8.19 -0.77 -0.51
N ILE A 191 8.25 0.32 0.27
CA ILE A 191 9.48 1.08 0.49
C ILE A 191 10.51 0.24 1.28
N ALA A 192 10.08 -0.45 2.33
CA ALA A 192 10.96 -1.27 3.16
C ALA A 192 11.54 -2.47 2.40
N GLU A 193 10.75 -3.09 1.52
CA GLU A 193 11.20 -4.12 0.59
C GLU A 193 12.23 -3.59 -0.44
N GLY A 194 12.14 -2.29 -0.77
CA GLY A 194 12.95 -1.64 -1.79
C GLY A 194 12.35 -1.72 -3.20
N PHE A 195 11.04 -1.90 -3.32
CA PHE A 195 10.34 -1.87 -4.63
C PHE A 195 10.18 -0.45 -5.17
N ILE A 196 10.30 0.54 -4.29
CA ILE A 196 10.21 1.96 -4.57
C ILE A 196 11.64 2.54 -4.61
N PRO A 197 12.22 2.83 -5.80
CA PRO A 197 13.65 3.14 -5.93
C PRO A 197 14.09 4.40 -5.16
N ASP A 198 13.25 5.43 -5.16
CA ASP A 198 13.47 6.71 -4.47
C ASP A 198 12.99 6.69 -3.00
N ASN A 199 12.44 5.55 -2.56
CA ASN A 199 11.77 5.39 -1.27
C ASN A 199 10.63 6.42 -1.05
N SER A 200 10.04 7.03 -2.08
CA SER A 200 9.01 8.06 -1.93
C SER A 200 7.61 7.48 -1.75
N GLU A 201 6.86 7.97 -0.76
CA GLU A 201 5.43 7.60 -0.61
C GLU A 201 4.60 8.08 -1.82
N ALA A 202 4.98 9.18 -2.47
CA ALA A 202 4.29 9.65 -3.67
C ALA A 202 4.48 8.69 -4.86
N THR A 203 5.67 8.10 -5.00
CA THR A 203 5.95 7.07 -6.02
C THR A 203 5.17 5.79 -5.72
N ALA A 204 5.07 5.40 -4.44
CA ALA A 204 4.24 4.27 -4.02
C ALA A 204 2.74 4.50 -4.29
N GLU A 205 2.24 5.71 -4.03
CA GLU A 205 0.86 6.10 -4.33
C GLU A 205 0.57 6.06 -5.83
N ASN A 206 1.44 6.62 -6.67
CA ASN A 206 1.32 6.54 -8.13
C ASN A 206 1.31 5.07 -8.63
N TYR A 207 2.13 4.19 -8.04
CA TYR A 207 2.09 2.77 -8.39
C TYR A 207 0.76 2.13 -8.01
N LEU A 208 0.21 2.42 -6.83
CA LEU A 208 -1.10 1.93 -6.44
C LEU A 208 -2.20 2.44 -7.40
N GLU A 209 -2.16 3.71 -7.79
CA GLU A 209 -3.10 4.29 -8.75
C GLU A 209 -3.04 3.60 -10.12
N GLN A 210 -1.84 3.26 -10.60
CA GLN A 210 -1.67 2.51 -11.84
C GLN A 210 -2.22 1.08 -11.72
N LEU A 211 -2.04 0.40 -10.59
CA LEU A 211 -2.64 -0.92 -10.35
C LEU A 211 -4.18 -0.85 -10.29
N ILE A 212 -4.73 0.22 -9.72
CA ILE A 212 -6.17 0.48 -9.71
C ILE A 212 -6.69 0.73 -11.13
N LYS A 213 -6.01 1.60 -11.90
CA LYS A 213 -6.35 1.90 -13.29
C LYS A 213 -6.25 0.67 -14.20
N GLY A 214 -5.26 -0.20 -13.96
CA GLY A 214 -5.09 -1.49 -14.63
C GLY A 214 -6.15 -2.54 -14.25
N GLY A 215 -6.94 -2.25 -13.22
CA GLY A 215 -8.03 -3.10 -12.74
C GLY A 215 -7.60 -4.25 -11.84
N PHE A 216 -6.36 -4.21 -11.31
CA PHE A 216 -5.83 -5.22 -10.39
C PHE A 216 -6.30 -5.01 -8.95
N VAL A 217 -6.44 -3.74 -8.56
CA VAL A 217 -6.77 -3.30 -7.20
C VAL A 217 -8.02 -2.44 -7.24
N GLU A 218 -8.81 -2.48 -6.18
CA GLU A 218 -9.98 -1.66 -5.97
C GLU A 218 -9.74 -0.65 -4.85
N ALA A 219 -10.13 0.60 -5.07
CA ALA A 219 -10.09 1.64 -4.04
C ALA A 219 -11.38 1.56 -3.21
N ASN A 220 -11.25 1.46 -1.89
CA ASN A 220 -12.39 1.31 -0.98
C ASN A 220 -12.69 2.64 -0.29
N LYS A 221 -12.05 2.91 0.85
CA LYS A 221 -12.25 4.15 1.59
C LYS A 221 -11.32 5.23 1.06
N ARG A 222 -11.82 6.45 0.89
CA ARG A 222 -11.01 7.65 0.65
C ARG A 222 -10.95 8.51 1.91
N LYS A 223 -9.81 9.17 2.13
CA LYS A 223 -9.69 10.23 3.11
C LYS A 223 -10.53 11.41 2.65
N ALA A 224 -10.81 12.30 3.59
CA ALA A 224 -11.65 13.46 3.37
C ALA A 224 -11.05 14.49 2.37
N ALA A 225 -9.75 14.40 2.04
CA ALA A 225 -9.10 15.15 0.96
C ALA A 225 -9.04 14.38 -0.38
N GLY A 226 -9.76 13.25 -0.52
CA GLY A 226 -9.83 12.47 -1.77
C GLY A 226 -8.76 11.39 -1.95
N THR A 227 -7.67 11.42 -1.17
CA THR A 227 -6.60 10.41 -1.21
C THR A 227 -7.11 9.04 -0.75
N ILE A 228 -6.58 7.96 -1.34
CA ILE A 228 -7.05 6.60 -1.05
C ILE A 228 -6.57 6.18 0.34
N ASN A 229 -7.50 5.78 1.21
CA ASN A 229 -7.21 5.35 2.58
C ASN A 229 -7.08 3.84 2.71
N THR A 230 -7.98 3.11 2.06
CA THR A 230 -7.92 1.64 1.99
C THR A 230 -8.19 1.15 0.58
N CYS A 231 -7.59 0.01 0.25
CA CYS A 231 -7.79 -0.69 -1.02
C CYS A 231 -8.00 -2.18 -0.77
N SER A 232 -8.51 -2.91 -1.76
CA SER A 232 -8.60 -4.38 -1.73
C SER A 232 -8.21 -4.96 -3.07
N ILE A 233 -7.82 -6.24 -3.05
CA ILE A 233 -7.52 -6.99 -4.27
C ILE A 233 -8.83 -7.33 -4.98
N ARG A 234 -8.89 -7.19 -6.30
CA ARG A 234 -10.07 -7.60 -7.06
C ARG A 234 -10.11 -9.12 -7.21
N SER A 235 -11.30 -9.69 -7.03
CA SER A 235 -11.50 -11.15 -7.04
C SER A 235 -10.97 -11.84 -8.31
N ARG A 236 -11.12 -11.19 -9.46
CA ARG A 236 -10.69 -11.72 -10.78
C ARG A 236 -9.17 -11.84 -10.93
N CYS A 237 -8.38 -11.16 -10.10
CA CYS A 237 -6.92 -11.17 -10.15
C CYS A 237 -6.30 -12.21 -9.20
N HIS A 238 -7.11 -12.84 -8.33
CA HIS A 238 -6.62 -13.85 -7.40
C HIS A 238 -5.85 -14.99 -8.05
N PRO A 239 -6.26 -15.56 -9.19
CA PRO A 239 -5.52 -16.67 -9.77
C PRO A 239 -4.07 -16.32 -10.08
N VAL A 240 -3.79 -15.11 -10.57
CA VAL A 240 -2.42 -14.62 -10.83
C VAL A 240 -1.67 -14.37 -9.51
N LEU A 241 -2.32 -13.77 -8.52
CA LEU A 241 -1.72 -13.51 -7.20
C LEU A 241 -1.49 -14.77 -6.35
N LEU A 242 -2.15 -15.88 -6.68
CA LEU A 242 -1.95 -17.16 -6.01
C LEU A 242 -0.90 -18.03 -6.73
N SER A 243 -0.91 -18.03 -8.05
CA SER A 243 -0.04 -18.88 -8.87
C SER A 243 1.38 -18.32 -9.03
N VAL A 244 1.52 -17.05 -9.41
CA VAL A 244 2.82 -16.47 -9.79
C VAL A 244 3.76 -16.38 -8.60
N PRO A 245 3.36 -15.81 -7.43
CA PRO A 245 4.26 -15.74 -6.29
C PRO A 245 4.72 -17.10 -5.79
N TYR A 246 3.86 -18.11 -5.84
CA TYR A 246 4.18 -19.49 -5.46
C TYR A 246 5.20 -20.10 -6.43
N ARG A 247 4.93 -20.03 -7.73
CA ARG A 247 5.77 -20.66 -8.78
C ARG A 247 7.16 -20.05 -8.89
N VAL A 248 7.27 -18.73 -8.70
CA VAL A 248 8.57 -18.02 -8.75
C VAL A 248 9.22 -17.88 -7.37
N GLU A 249 8.70 -18.59 -6.35
CA GLU A 249 9.21 -18.59 -4.97
C GLU A 249 9.38 -17.17 -4.38
N PHE A 250 8.50 -16.25 -4.78
CA PHE A 250 8.58 -14.84 -4.39
C PHE A 250 8.16 -14.62 -2.94
N ILE A 251 7.10 -15.31 -2.52
CA ILE A 251 6.51 -15.29 -1.18
C ILE A 251 6.06 -16.72 -0.83
N SER A 252 6.36 -17.17 0.39
CA SER A 252 5.66 -18.30 1.01
C SER A 252 4.54 -17.77 1.90
N SER A 253 3.34 -18.32 1.74
CA SER A 253 2.17 -17.98 2.55
C SER A 253 1.21 -19.17 2.61
N PRO A 254 0.52 -19.40 3.73
CA PRO A 254 -0.50 -20.45 3.84
C PRO A 254 -1.69 -20.22 2.89
N PHE A 255 -1.85 -19.01 2.36
CA PHE A 255 -2.84 -18.72 1.33
C PHE A 255 -2.44 -19.25 -0.06
N LEU A 256 -1.14 -19.45 -0.29
CA LEU A 256 -0.56 -19.88 -1.57
C LEU A 256 -0.39 -21.40 -1.64
N ASP A 257 -0.16 -22.05 -0.50
CA ASP A 257 -0.02 -23.51 -0.42
C ASP A 257 -0.78 -24.13 0.76
N PRO A 258 -2.04 -24.55 0.57
CA PRO A 258 -2.81 -25.25 1.59
C PRO A 258 -2.37 -26.70 1.81
N LYS A 259 -1.49 -27.27 0.97
CA LYS A 259 -1.03 -28.66 1.05
C LYS A 259 0.36 -28.83 1.69
N GLY A 260 1.01 -27.73 2.09
CA GLY A 260 2.18 -27.74 2.98
C GLY A 260 3.52 -28.12 2.33
N LYS A 261 3.71 -27.92 1.01
CA LYS A 261 5.01 -28.04 0.37
C LYS A 261 5.75 -26.70 0.45
N SER A 262 6.41 -26.44 1.57
CA SER A 262 7.16 -25.19 1.77
C SER A 262 8.35 -25.08 0.81
N PRO A 263 8.42 -24.01 -0.02
CA PRO A 263 9.60 -23.73 -0.83
C PRO A 263 10.75 -23.29 0.07
N LYS A 264 11.94 -23.91 -0.10
CA LYS A 264 13.09 -23.75 0.81
C LYS A 264 13.86 -22.43 0.63
N GLN A 265 13.68 -21.71 -0.49
CA GLN A 265 14.49 -20.53 -0.86
C GLN A 265 13.70 -19.22 -0.99
N VAL A 266 12.57 -19.09 -0.28
CA VAL A 266 11.79 -17.85 -0.34
C VAL A 266 12.47 -16.71 0.42
N LYS A 267 12.36 -15.51 -0.14
CA LYS A 267 12.85 -14.27 0.50
C LYS A 267 11.81 -13.60 1.38
N ARG A 268 10.55 -14.03 1.32
CA ARG A 268 9.42 -13.42 2.02
C ARG A 268 8.50 -14.49 2.56
N LEU A 269 8.13 -14.35 3.81
CA LEU A 269 7.28 -15.28 4.52
C LEU A 269 6.11 -14.51 5.13
N ASN A 270 4.90 -15.01 4.88
CA ASN A 270 3.71 -14.63 5.62
C ASN A 270 3.25 -15.83 6.44
N ALA A 271 3.43 -15.77 7.76
CA ALA A 271 3.01 -16.81 8.69
C ALA A 271 1.59 -16.53 9.22
N VAL A 272 0.80 -17.57 9.44
CA VAL A 272 -0.53 -17.46 10.11
C VAL A 272 -0.50 -18.36 11.33
N LYS A 273 -0.68 -17.77 12.52
CA LYS A 273 -0.69 -18.54 13.78
C LYS A 273 -2.04 -19.23 13.96
N ARG A 274 -2.18 -20.50 13.54
CA ARG A 274 -3.28 -21.38 13.94
C ARG A 274 -2.76 -22.38 14.99
N GLN A 275 -2.71 -21.87 16.21
CA GLN A 275 -2.62 -22.66 17.45
C GLN A 275 -1.28 -23.38 17.74
N GLU A 276 -0.42 -23.79 16.77
CA GLU A 276 0.84 -24.51 17.08
C GLU A 276 2.12 -24.19 16.21
N ASP A 277 2.15 -23.14 15.38
CA ASP A 277 2.95 -23.16 14.11
C ASP A 277 4.17 -22.21 13.91
N PHE A 278 5.08 -21.99 14.87
CA PHE A 278 6.40 -21.40 14.52
C PHE A 278 7.49 -22.46 14.22
N ALA A 279 7.16 -23.75 14.36
CA ALA A 279 7.94 -24.84 13.79
C ALA A 279 8.14 -24.66 12.26
N CYS A 280 7.22 -23.95 11.59
CA CYS A 280 7.39 -23.63 10.17
C CYS A 280 8.69 -22.84 9.89
N LEU A 281 9.21 -22.07 10.85
CA LEU A 281 10.47 -21.32 10.71
C LEU A 281 11.68 -22.25 10.58
N ASP A 282 11.63 -23.50 11.04
CA ASP A 282 12.74 -24.46 10.89
C ASP A 282 12.99 -24.84 9.43
N TYR A 283 12.01 -24.63 8.56
CA TYR A 283 12.10 -25.01 7.14
C TYR A 283 12.63 -23.88 6.24
N TYR A 284 12.86 -22.68 6.78
CA TYR A 284 13.27 -21.52 6.00
C TYR A 284 14.74 -21.14 6.20
N ASP A 285 15.34 -20.61 5.14
CA ASP A 285 16.74 -20.17 5.14
C ASP A 285 16.92 -18.82 5.87
N SER A 286 18.11 -18.62 6.42
CA SER A 286 18.68 -17.37 6.93
C SER A 286 18.59 -16.18 5.96
N GLN A 287 18.35 -16.43 4.66
CA GLN A 287 18.23 -15.41 3.62
C GLN A 287 16.91 -14.64 3.60
N LEU A 288 16.02 -14.87 4.58
CA LEU A 288 14.72 -14.21 4.65
C LEU A 288 14.87 -12.68 4.79
N HIS A 289 14.17 -11.93 3.93
CA HIS A 289 14.14 -10.47 3.96
C HIS A 289 12.85 -9.92 4.57
N SER A 290 11.78 -10.71 4.63
CA SER A 290 10.46 -10.26 5.05
C SER A 290 9.75 -11.34 5.85
N LEU A 291 9.32 -10.99 7.06
CA LEU A 291 8.50 -11.84 7.91
C LEU A 291 7.27 -11.05 8.35
N LEU A 292 6.11 -11.47 7.87
CA LEU A 292 4.81 -10.95 8.28
C LEU A 292 4.02 -12.04 8.99
N CYS A 293 3.34 -11.70 10.07
CA CYS A 293 2.45 -12.61 10.77
C CYS A 293 1.02 -12.07 10.70
N CYS A 294 0.18 -12.78 9.96
CA CYS A 294 -1.26 -12.52 9.93
C CYS A 294 -1.94 -13.40 10.99
N SER A 295 -2.29 -12.83 12.15
CA SER A 295 -3.18 -13.50 13.11
C SER A 295 -4.51 -12.74 13.22
N PRO A 296 -5.66 -13.42 13.08
CA PRO A 296 -6.96 -12.78 13.26
C PRO A 296 -7.23 -12.42 14.72
N GLU A 297 -6.46 -12.95 15.67
CA GLU A 297 -6.68 -12.77 17.11
C GLU A 297 -5.40 -12.25 17.80
N SER A 298 -5.57 -11.42 18.83
CA SER A 298 -4.48 -11.01 19.70
C SER A 298 -4.04 -12.20 20.55
N ARG A 299 -2.97 -12.88 20.13
CA ARG A 299 -2.37 -14.01 20.86
C ARG A 299 -0.98 -13.65 21.37
N HIS A 300 -0.58 -14.29 22.46
CA HIS A 300 0.77 -14.13 22.97
C HIS A 300 1.79 -14.73 22.00
N PHE A 301 2.90 -14.02 21.81
CA PHE A 301 4.07 -14.50 21.08
C PHE A 301 4.99 -15.27 22.02
N ASP A 302 5.49 -16.43 21.58
CA ASP A 302 6.38 -17.26 22.41
C ASP A 302 7.79 -16.66 22.41
N PRO A 303 8.42 -16.45 23.58
CA PRO A 303 9.81 -16.01 23.67
C PRO A 303 10.81 -16.91 22.92
N MET A 304 10.59 -18.23 22.82
CA MET A 304 11.52 -19.13 22.11
C MET A 304 11.54 -18.88 20.61
N ASP A 305 10.36 -18.65 20.01
CA ASP A 305 10.24 -18.31 18.59
C ASP A 305 10.96 -17.00 18.27
N TRP A 306 11.02 -16.10 19.24
CA TRP A 306 11.69 -14.82 19.08
C TRP A 306 13.21 -14.95 18.96
N GLU A 307 13.82 -15.70 19.88
CA GLU A 307 15.27 -15.93 19.88
C GLU A 307 15.71 -16.53 18.55
N LYS A 308 14.90 -17.43 18.01
CA LYS A 308 15.10 -18.03 16.70
C LYS A 308 15.05 -17.00 15.56
N ILE A 309 14.06 -16.11 15.55
CA ILE A 309 13.97 -15.05 14.52
C ILE A 309 15.22 -14.18 14.51
N CYS A 310 15.68 -13.75 15.69
CA CYS A 310 16.87 -12.90 15.81
C CYS A 310 18.16 -13.61 15.44
N GLY A 311 18.28 -14.90 15.79
CA GLY A 311 19.44 -15.71 15.49
C GLY A 311 19.58 -16.05 14.00
N MET A 312 18.46 -16.43 13.37
CA MET A 312 18.47 -16.99 12.01
C MET A 312 18.39 -15.94 10.90
N PHE A 313 17.54 -14.91 11.04
CA PHE A 313 17.14 -14.08 9.90
C PHE A 313 17.80 -12.69 9.90
N GLN A 314 19.13 -12.65 9.90
CA GLN A 314 19.90 -11.40 9.95
C GLN A 314 19.71 -10.49 8.71
N LEU A 315 19.16 -11.04 7.61
CA LEU A 315 18.87 -10.29 6.38
C LEU A 315 17.48 -9.63 6.35
N LEU A 316 16.73 -9.67 7.44
CA LEU A 316 15.39 -9.07 7.53
C LEU A 316 15.42 -7.56 7.30
N ARG A 317 14.52 -7.12 6.43
CA ARG A 317 14.17 -5.72 6.15
C ARG A 317 12.78 -5.37 6.68
N VAL A 318 11.86 -6.33 6.67
CA VAL A 318 10.48 -6.17 7.14
C VAL A 318 10.20 -7.21 8.21
N LEU A 319 9.79 -6.74 9.38
CA LEU A 319 9.25 -7.58 10.44
C LEU A 319 7.92 -6.99 10.91
N ASP A 320 6.81 -7.68 10.64
CA ASP A 320 5.47 -7.28 11.07
C ASP A 320 4.81 -8.44 11.81
N LEU A 321 4.73 -8.36 13.15
CA LEU A 321 4.09 -9.42 13.94
C LEU A 321 2.55 -9.27 14.02
N GLY A 322 1.96 -8.38 13.22
CA GLY A 322 0.51 -8.25 13.07
C GLY A 322 -0.15 -7.80 14.37
N SER A 323 -1.05 -8.64 14.89
CA SER A 323 -1.77 -8.47 16.16
C SER A 323 -1.16 -9.25 17.32
N LEU A 324 -0.05 -9.97 17.10
CA LEU A 324 0.59 -10.78 18.14
C LEU A 324 1.16 -9.85 19.22
N VAL A 325 0.92 -10.23 20.48
CA VAL A 325 1.28 -9.46 21.66
C VAL A 325 2.51 -10.07 22.33
N LEU A 326 3.56 -9.29 22.49
CA LEU A 326 4.74 -9.66 23.25
C LEU A 326 4.58 -9.17 24.69
N ILE A 327 4.87 -10.05 25.63
CA ILE A 327 4.82 -9.75 27.07
C ILE A 327 6.02 -8.89 27.49
N GLN A 328 7.16 -9.10 26.84
CA GLN A 328 8.42 -8.43 27.14
C GLN A 328 9.09 -7.91 25.87
N TYR A 329 9.99 -6.93 26.05
CA TYR A 329 10.87 -6.49 25.00
C TYR A 329 11.76 -7.66 24.56
N PRO A 330 11.91 -7.89 23.25
CA PRO A 330 12.51 -9.12 22.82
C PRO A 330 13.99 -8.88 22.44
N SER A 331 14.90 -9.36 23.29
CA SER A 331 16.35 -9.13 23.17
C SER A 331 16.92 -9.70 21.88
N GLY A 332 17.95 -9.08 21.33
CA GLY A 332 18.56 -9.50 20.07
C GLY A 332 17.93 -8.87 18.82
N ILE A 333 16.81 -8.13 18.94
CA ILE A 333 16.25 -7.38 17.81
C ILE A 333 17.28 -6.37 17.25
N GLU A 334 18.11 -5.84 18.14
CA GLU A 334 19.21 -4.93 17.81
C GLU A 334 20.27 -5.55 16.89
N ASN A 335 20.25 -6.86 16.65
CA ASN A 335 21.13 -7.55 15.70
C ASN A 335 20.58 -7.55 14.27
N LEU A 336 19.34 -7.12 14.06
CA LEU A 336 18.70 -7.09 12.74
C LEU A 336 18.96 -5.77 12.01
N PHE A 337 20.25 -5.46 11.75
CA PHE A 337 20.73 -4.16 11.27
C PHE A 337 20.15 -3.71 9.91
N LEU A 338 19.60 -4.64 9.12
CA LEU A 338 19.01 -4.39 7.80
C LEU A 338 17.52 -4.00 7.87
N LEU A 339 16.93 -4.01 9.07
CA LEU A 339 15.53 -3.65 9.25
C LEU A 339 15.24 -2.24 8.76
N ARG A 340 14.13 -2.15 8.02
CA ARG A 340 13.56 -0.94 7.42
C ARG A 340 12.13 -0.70 7.90
N TYR A 341 11.41 -1.77 8.24
CA TYR A 341 10.08 -1.72 8.82
C TYR A 341 10.01 -2.68 10.00
N LEU A 342 9.61 -2.16 11.15
CA LEU A 342 9.41 -2.93 12.36
C LEU A 342 8.03 -2.65 12.94
N LYS A 343 7.23 -3.71 13.08
CA LYS A 343 5.95 -3.66 13.79
C LYS A 343 5.83 -4.74 14.86
N LEU A 344 5.69 -4.30 16.11
CA LEU A 344 5.53 -5.15 17.30
C LEU A 344 4.40 -4.62 18.17
N ASN A 345 3.74 -5.49 18.94
CA ASN A 345 2.78 -5.04 19.96
C ASN A 345 3.30 -5.41 21.35
N ILE A 346 3.80 -4.43 22.09
CA ILE A 346 4.36 -4.65 23.42
C ILE A 346 3.69 -3.69 24.43
N PRO A 347 2.49 -4.02 24.96
CA PRO A 347 1.74 -3.12 25.83
C PRO A 347 2.48 -2.72 27.12
N SER A 348 3.38 -3.59 27.60
CA SER A 348 4.21 -3.39 28.79
C SER A 348 5.42 -2.47 28.55
N LEU A 349 5.77 -2.16 27.30
CA LEU A 349 6.98 -1.42 26.95
C LEU A 349 6.86 0.05 27.33
N LYS A 350 7.73 0.51 28.26
CA LYS A 350 7.78 1.89 28.74
C LYS A 350 8.93 2.72 28.19
N SER A 351 10.00 2.08 27.75
CA SER A 351 11.15 2.72 27.10
C SER A 351 11.71 1.79 26.04
N LEU A 352 12.34 2.36 25.01
CA LEU A 352 13.12 1.59 24.05
C LEU A 352 14.57 1.47 24.54
N PRO A 353 15.20 0.30 24.45
CA PRO A 353 16.62 0.15 24.74
C PRO A 353 17.49 1.01 23.83
N SER A 354 18.55 1.60 24.38
CA SER A 354 19.52 2.41 23.62
C SER A 354 20.25 1.61 22.54
N SER A 355 20.40 0.29 22.73
CA SER A 355 20.95 -0.64 21.75
C SER A 355 20.12 -0.68 20.47
N LEU A 356 18.79 -0.76 20.57
CA LEU A 356 17.89 -0.72 19.42
C LEU A 356 18.05 0.57 18.62
N LEU A 357 18.03 1.71 19.32
CA LEU A 357 18.13 3.03 18.70
C LEU A 357 19.50 3.27 18.06
N SER A 358 20.55 2.66 18.59
CA SER A 358 21.91 2.77 18.07
C SER A 358 22.18 1.85 16.88
N ASN A 359 21.55 0.67 16.85
CA ASN A 359 21.85 -0.35 15.84
C ASN A 359 20.89 -0.32 14.65
N LEU A 360 19.60 -0.03 14.86
CA LEU A 360 18.58 -0.07 13.80
C LEU A 360 18.49 1.24 13.02
N MET A 361 19.64 1.73 12.55
CA MET A 361 19.79 3.01 11.86
C MET A 361 19.20 3.03 10.43
N ASN A 362 18.85 1.85 9.89
CA ASN A 362 18.24 1.70 8.58
C ASN A 362 16.70 1.77 8.59
N LEU A 363 16.10 1.98 9.77
CA LEU A 363 14.67 1.93 9.94
C LEU A 363 13.96 3.15 9.32
N TYR A 364 12.97 2.89 8.46
CA TYR A 364 12.04 3.90 7.92
C TYR A 364 10.74 3.97 8.75
N THR A 365 10.27 2.84 9.28
CA THR A 365 9.02 2.75 10.05
C THR A 365 9.22 2.00 11.35
N LEU A 366 8.84 2.63 12.46
CA LEU A 366 8.74 2.02 13.78
C LEU A 366 7.28 2.05 14.23
N ASP A 367 6.64 0.89 14.32
CA ASP A 367 5.22 0.75 14.61
C ASP A 367 4.95 -0.15 15.82
N MET A 368 4.56 0.46 16.93
CA MET A 368 4.19 -0.20 18.17
C MET A 368 2.92 0.42 18.77
N PRO A 369 1.75 0.20 18.16
CA PRO A 369 0.55 1.00 18.39
C PRO A 369 -0.04 0.85 19.80
N PHE A 370 0.30 -0.23 20.50
CA PHE A 370 -0.14 -0.51 21.87
C PHE A 370 0.90 -0.15 22.93
N SER A 371 2.09 0.30 22.55
CA SER A 371 3.16 0.68 23.47
C SER A 371 3.09 2.16 23.82
N TYR A 372 3.27 2.49 25.11
CA TYR A 372 3.24 3.85 25.64
C TYR A 372 4.62 4.20 26.19
N ILE A 373 5.37 5.01 25.45
CA ILE A 373 6.77 5.31 25.76
C ILE A 373 6.83 6.55 26.65
N ASP A 374 7.16 6.33 27.91
CA ASP A 374 7.25 7.36 28.94
C ASP A 374 8.55 8.16 28.80
N HIS A 375 9.63 7.51 28.33
CA HIS A 375 10.93 8.15 28.11
C HIS A 375 11.62 7.60 26.87
N MET A 376 11.88 8.47 25.89
CA MET A 376 12.73 8.16 24.74
C MET A 376 14.18 8.60 25.01
N ALA A 377 15.13 7.72 24.73
CA ALA A 377 16.56 8.01 24.89
C ALA A 377 17.10 8.91 23.76
N ASP A 378 18.20 9.61 24.03
CA ASP A 378 18.84 10.58 23.12
C ASP A 378 19.28 9.97 21.78
N GLU A 379 19.60 8.69 21.76
CA GLU A 379 20.00 7.96 20.56
C GLU A 379 18.93 8.00 19.47
N PHE A 380 17.67 8.24 19.82
CA PHE A 380 16.58 8.41 18.85
C PHE A 380 16.92 9.44 17.76
N TRP A 381 17.59 10.54 18.12
CA TRP A 381 17.95 11.60 17.17
C TRP A 381 18.97 11.18 16.11
N LYS A 382 19.61 10.01 16.28
CA LYS A 382 20.50 9.39 15.28
C LYS A 382 19.74 8.75 14.13
N MET A 383 18.47 8.39 14.29
CA MET A 383 17.68 7.63 13.31
C MET A 383 17.25 8.48 12.09
N LYS A 384 18.20 8.98 11.31
CA LYS A 384 17.98 9.95 10.23
C LYS A 384 17.10 9.45 9.09
N LYS A 385 17.01 8.14 8.89
CA LYS A 385 16.16 7.53 7.85
C LYS A 385 14.71 7.38 8.27
N LEU A 386 14.39 7.56 9.56
CA LEU A 386 13.06 7.32 10.08
C LEU A 386 12.04 8.31 9.50
N ARG A 387 10.91 7.78 9.05
CA ARG A 387 9.81 8.53 8.40
C ARG A 387 8.52 8.46 9.19
N HIS A 388 8.25 7.29 9.79
CA HIS A 388 7.01 7.03 10.50
C HIS A 388 7.28 6.48 11.89
N LEU A 389 6.69 7.17 12.87
CA LEU A 389 6.74 6.80 14.27
C LEU A 389 5.31 6.56 14.76
N ASN A 390 4.98 5.31 15.10
CA ASN A 390 3.67 4.94 15.58
C ASN A 390 3.76 4.28 16.97
N PHE A 391 3.32 5.01 17.99
CA PHE A 391 3.12 4.53 19.35
C PHE A 391 1.71 4.85 19.85
N GLY A 392 1.29 4.23 20.95
CA GLY A 392 0.07 4.61 21.67
C GLY A 392 0.16 6.04 22.23
N SER A 393 1.34 6.38 22.75
CA SER A 393 1.83 7.73 23.07
C SER A 393 3.36 7.69 23.21
N ILE A 394 4.04 8.79 22.90
CA ILE A 394 5.51 8.90 23.02
C ILE A 394 5.93 10.21 23.67
N THR A 395 6.93 10.13 24.55
CA THR A 395 7.48 11.27 25.26
C THR A 395 8.98 11.43 24.97
N LEU A 396 9.32 12.49 24.25
CA LEU A 396 10.68 12.91 23.88
C LEU A 396 11.25 13.84 24.97
N LEU A 397 11.47 13.33 26.19
CA LEU A 397 11.86 14.17 27.35
C LEU A 397 13.31 14.61 27.38
N ALA A 398 14.17 14.00 26.57
CA ALA A 398 15.59 14.27 26.66
C ALA A 398 15.92 15.60 25.97
N HIS A 399 16.53 16.53 26.72
CA HIS A 399 17.40 17.51 26.10
C HIS A 399 18.43 16.69 25.31
N PRO A 400 18.66 16.95 24.02
CA PRO A 400 19.39 16.07 23.11
C PRO A 400 20.84 15.70 23.48
N GLY A 401 21.32 16.06 24.66
CA GLY A 401 22.66 15.80 25.13
C GLY A 401 23.69 16.24 24.09
N LYS A 402 24.56 15.31 23.69
CA LYS A 402 25.60 15.52 22.67
C LYS A 402 25.08 15.53 21.22
N TYR A 403 23.81 15.25 20.95
CA TYR A 403 23.29 14.99 19.61
C TYR A 403 22.45 16.16 19.09
N CYS A 404 23.08 17.08 18.36
CA CYS A 404 22.41 18.24 17.77
C CYS A 404 21.73 17.90 16.42
N GLY A 405 20.90 16.86 16.38
CA GLY A 405 20.34 16.34 15.13
C GLY A 405 18.87 16.69 14.91
N SER A 406 18.53 17.23 13.74
CA SER A 406 17.14 17.25 13.22
C SER A 406 16.79 15.94 12.51
N LEU A 407 15.52 15.52 12.56
CA LEU A 407 14.99 14.37 11.82
C LEU A 407 14.21 14.84 10.59
N GLU A 408 14.94 15.20 9.53
CA GLU A 408 14.37 15.77 8.31
C GLU A 408 13.48 14.82 7.51
N ASN A 409 13.67 13.51 7.65
CA ASN A 409 12.85 12.52 6.95
C ASN A 409 11.55 12.17 7.71
N LEU A 410 11.43 12.57 8.99
CA LEU A 410 10.29 12.20 9.81
C LEU A 410 9.06 13.02 9.40
N ASN A 411 8.05 12.34 8.85
CA ASN A 411 6.85 12.98 8.31
C ASN A 411 5.57 12.65 9.11
N PHE A 412 5.61 11.63 9.96
CA PHE A 412 4.45 11.15 10.71
C PHE A 412 4.79 10.76 12.16
N ILE A 413 3.99 11.28 13.10
CA ILE A 413 3.95 10.84 14.50
C ILE A 413 2.48 10.53 14.89
N SER A 414 2.23 9.32 15.38
CA SER A 414 0.87 8.85 15.70
C SER A 414 0.23 9.47 16.94
N ALA A 415 1.04 9.83 17.94
CA ALA A 415 0.63 10.35 19.24
C ALA A 415 1.86 10.85 20.02
N LEU A 416 2.07 12.17 20.06
CA LEU A 416 3.10 12.84 20.84
C LEU A 416 2.51 13.35 22.16
N HIS A 417 3.24 13.17 23.27
CA HIS A 417 2.84 13.71 24.55
C HIS A 417 2.93 15.26 24.57
N PRO A 418 1.97 15.99 25.15
CA PRO A 418 1.94 17.46 25.13
C PRO A 418 3.19 18.13 25.70
N CYS A 419 3.85 17.55 26.70
CA CYS A 419 5.08 18.12 27.28
C CYS A 419 6.25 18.22 26.28
N CYS A 420 6.19 17.49 25.16
CA CYS A 420 7.20 17.51 24.10
C CYS A 420 6.96 18.63 23.08
N CYS A 421 5.86 19.37 23.18
CA CYS A 421 5.50 20.43 22.24
C CYS A 421 6.25 21.73 22.57
N THR A 422 7.59 21.64 22.64
CA THR A 422 8.49 22.76 22.84
C THR A 422 9.09 23.20 21.51
N GLU A 423 9.58 24.44 21.46
CA GLU A 423 10.21 24.99 20.25
C GLU A 423 11.46 24.20 19.83
N ASP A 424 12.22 23.66 20.78
CA ASP A 424 13.43 22.88 20.51
C ASP A 424 13.07 21.51 19.89
N ILE A 425 12.14 20.77 20.49
CA ILE A 425 11.77 19.43 20.00
C ILE A 425 11.05 19.52 18.66
N LEU A 426 10.02 20.38 18.54
CA LEU A 426 9.27 20.53 17.30
C LEU A 426 10.11 21.19 16.19
N GLY A 427 11.02 22.11 16.54
CA GLY A 427 11.96 22.72 15.60
C GLY A 427 12.92 21.71 14.95
N ARG A 428 13.16 20.56 15.59
CA ARG A 428 13.96 19.46 15.04
C ARG A 428 13.19 18.53 14.12
N LEU A 429 11.88 18.75 13.93
CA LEU A 429 10.99 17.95 13.08
C LEU A 429 10.40 18.78 11.93
N PRO A 430 11.24 19.40 11.08
CA PRO A 430 10.80 20.45 10.15
C PRO A 430 9.83 19.97 9.06
N ASN A 431 9.91 18.70 8.67
CA ASN A 431 9.12 18.12 7.57
C ASN A 431 7.93 17.28 8.06
N LEU A 432 7.53 17.45 9.32
CA LEU A 432 6.41 16.73 9.90
C LEU A 432 5.10 17.15 9.24
N ARG A 433 4.41 16.21 8.59
CA ARG A 433 3.12 16.45 7.90
C ARG A 433 1.92 16.02 8.71
N ASN A 434 2.07 14.96 9.51
CA ASN A 434 0.99 14.37 10.29
C ASN A 434 1.39 14.26 11.76
N LEU A 435 0.70 14.99 12.62
CA LEU A 435 0.92 15.00 14.05
C LEU A 435 -0.39 14.78 14.79
N ARG A 436 -0.40 13.86 15.74
CA ARG A 436 -1.40 13.83 16.79
C ARG A 436 -0.72 14.14 18.11
N ILE A 437 -1.31 15.04 18.89
CA ILE A 437 -0.92 15.31 20.27
C ILE A 437 -1.96 14.63 21.17
N ARG A 438 -1.48 13.79 22.10
CA ARG A 438 -2.32 12.96 22.97
C ARG A 438 -1.79 12.97 24.40
N GLY A 439 -2.61 13.43 25.33
CA GLY A 439 -2.27 13.53 26.76
C GLY A 439 -3.02 14.68 27.42
N ASP A 440 -2.55 15.16 28.57
CA ASP A 440 -3.15 16.33 29.21
C ASP A 440 -2.76 17.63 28.47
N LEU A 441 -3.70 18.22 27.75
CA LEU A 441 -3.49 19.44 26.96
C LEU A 441 -3.51 20.72 27.79
N SER A 442 -3.78 20.66 29.10
CA SER A 442 -3.59 21.82 29.98
C SER A 442 -2.12 22.20 30.17
N TYR A 443 -1.21 21.30 29.79
CA TYR A 443 0.22 21.52 29.90
C TYR A 443 0.67 22.69 29.02
N ASN A 444 0.87 23.86 29.66
CA ASN A 444 1.45 25.07 29.08
C ASN A 444 0.94 25.42 27.66
N GLN A 445 -0.37 25.71 27.56
CA GLN A 445 -1.06 26.01 26.29
C GLN A 445 -0.34 27.05 25.43
N SER A 446 0.23 28.08 26.06
CA SER A 446 0.98 29.15 25.38
C SER A 446 2.25 28.68 24.68
N LEU A 447 2.96 27.68 25.23
CA LEU A 447 4.15 27.11 24.58
C LEU A 447 3.75 26.20 23.42
N LEU A 448 2.68 25.42 23.61
CA LEU A 448 2.18 24.51 22.60
C LEU A 448 1.71 25.28 21.36
N SER A 449 1.02 26.41 21.53
CA SER A 449 0.59 27.25 20.41
C SER A 449 1.75 27.88 19.64
N LYS A 450 2.74 28.44 20.34
CA LYS A 450 3.95 29.03 19.72
C LYS A 450 4.81 27.98 19.00
N SER A 451 4.89 26.77 19.54
CA SER A 451 5.71 25.72 18.94
C SER A 451 5.03 25.11 17.72
N LEU A 452 3.70 24.97 17.73
CA LEU A 452 2.93 24.46 16.61
C LEU A 452 3.04 25.36 15.37
N CYS A 453 2.94 26.68 15.51
CA CYS A 453 2.94 27.60 14.37
C CYS A 453 4.22 27.53 13.50
N ARG A 454 5.33 27.02 14.05
CA ARG A 454 6.60 26.84 13.34
C ARG A 454 6.64 25.61 12.42
N LEU A 455 5.69 24.69 12.56
CA LEU A 455 5.61 23.49 11.70
C LEU A 455 4.98 23.84 10.35
N SER A 456 5.76 24.45 9.46
CA SER A 456 5.30 24.96 8.15
C SER A 456 4.77 23.87 7.21
N CYS A 457 5.29 22.65 7.35
CA CYS A 457 4.90 21.49 6.52
C CYS A 457 3.72 20.69 7.10
N LEU A 458 3.14 21.12 8.23
CA LEU A 458 2.10 20.35 8.91
C LEU A 458 0.76 20.46 8.18
N GLU A 459 0.31 19.33 7.63
CA GLU A 459 -0.94 19.22 6.88
C GLU A 459 -2.09 18.71 7.77
N SER A 460 -1.80 17.82 8.74
CA SER A 460 -2.81 17.19 9.60
C SER A 460 -2.42 17.26 11.07
N LEU A 461 -3.28 17.90 11.87
CA LEU A 461 -3.16 17.99 13.32
C LEU A 461 -4.37 17.33 14.01
N LYS A 462 -4.11 16.48 15.00
CA LYS A 462 -5.15 15.88 15.85
C LYS A 462 -4.84 16.15 17.32
N LEU A 463 -5.73 16.82 18.02
CA LEU A 463 -5.62 17.10 19.45
C LEU A 463 -6.56 16.18 20.22
N ALA A 464 -6.00 15.35 21.10
CA ALA A 464 -6.74 14.44 21.95
C ALA A 464 -6.36 14.66 23.41
N ASN A 465 -7.28 15.26 24.17
CA ASN A 465 -7.08 15.47 25.60
C ASN A 465 -7.38 14.18 26.38
N GLU A 466 -6.54 13.86 27.35
CA GLU A 466 -6.73 12.74 28.28
C GLU A 466 -6.59 13.20 29.74
N SER A 467 -6.79 14.50 30.00
CA SER A 467 -6.76 15.04 31.35
C SER A 467 -7.74 14.29 32.26
N LYS A 468 -7.26 13.87 33.43
CA LYS A 468 -8.10 13.26 34.48
C LYS A 468 -9.09 14.26 35.09
N MET A 469 -8.83 15.56 34.92
CA MET A 469 -9.68 16.65 35.40
C MET A 469 -10.03 17.63 34.26
N PRO A 470 -10.92 17.24 33.33
CA PRO A 470 -11.27 18.04 32.15
C PRO A 470 -11.86 19.42 32.50
N ARG A 471 -12.56 19.53 33.64
CA ARG A 471 -13.22 20.77 34.07
C ARG A 471 -12.26 21.90 34.50
N LEU A 472 -11.01 21.56 34.82
CA LEU A 472 -9.96 22.53 35.19
C LEU A 472 -9.02 22.84 34.01
N SER A 473 -8.98 21.97 33.00
CA SER A 473 -8.14 22.10 31.80
C SER A 473 -8.88 22.85 30.68
N LYS A 474 -9.23 24.12 30.93
CA LYS A 474 -9.90 24.95 29.92
C LYS A 474 -8.92 25.29 28.79
N ILE A 475 -9.11 24.71 27.61
CA ILE A 475 -8.35 25.06 26.39
C ILE A 475 -8.98 26.30 25.75
N VAL A 476 -8.21 27.36 25.57
CA VAL A 476 -8.66 28.60 24.92
C VAL A 476 -8.11 28.67 23.51
N LEU A 477 -8.97 28.45 22.50
CA LEU A 477 -8.53 28.44 21.09
C LEU A 477 -8.00 29.78 20.59
N ALA A 478 -8.43 30.91 21.18
CA ALA A 478 -7.93 32.23 20.80
C ALA A 478 -6.41 32.38 21.02
N GLU A 479 -5.82 31.56 21.91
CA GLU A 479 -4.39 31.55 22.19
C GLU A 479 -3.60 30.64 21.22
N TYR A 480 -4.28 29.88 20.37
CA TYR A 480 -3.66 28.92 19.45
C TYR A 480 -3.31 29.56 18.11
N LEU A 481 -2.01 29.54 17.78
CA LEU A 481 -1.48 29.87 16.48
C LEU A 481 -1.31 28.56 15.69
N PHE A 482 -2.32 28.21 14.88
CA PHE A 482 -2.25 27.04 14.03
C PHE A 482 -1.38 27.29 12.78
N PRO A 483 -0.68 26.26 12.26
CA PRO A 483 0.01 26.36 10.98
C PRO A 483 -0.93 26.72 9.82
N HIS A 484 -0.48 27.62 8.94
CA HIS A 484 -1.28 28.04 7.77
C HIS A 484 -1.46 26.92 6.73
N GLY A 485 -0.56 25.93 6.69
CA GLY A 485 -0.61 24.77 5.80
C GLY A 485 -1.64 23.70 6.17
N LEU A 486 -2.39 23.91 7.26
CA LEU A 486 -3.24 22.87 7.84
C LEU A 486 -4.47 22.59 6.97
N THR A 487 -4.59 21.34 6.49
CA THR A 487 -5.72 20.85 5.70
C THR A 487 -6.67 19.98 6.51
N HIS A 488 -6.17 19.34 7.57
CA HIS A 488 -6.95 18.46 8.45
C HIS A 488 -6.77 18.83 9.91
N LEU A 489 -7.89 19.03 10.60
CA LEU A 489 -7.91 19.30 12.03
C LEU A 489 -8.95 18.43 12.74
N SER A 490 -8.55 17.82 13.85
CA SER A 490 -9.45 17.02 14.68
C SER A 490 -9.26 17.32 16.15
N PHE A 491 -10.38 17.49 16.85
CA PHE A 491 -10.42 17.66 18.29
C PHE A 491 -11.13 16.46 18.94
N SER A 492 -10.65 16.01 20.10
CA SER A 492 -11.24 14.93 20.89
C SER A 492 -10.99 15.19 22.37
N ASN A 493 -12.06 15.13 23.17
CA ASN A 493 -12.08 15.36 24.62
C ASN A 493 -11.51 16.72 25.07
N THR A 494 -11.41 17.69 24.16
CA THR A 494 -10.82 19.01 24.45
C THR A 494 -11.70 19.91 25.31
N ASP A 495 -12.98 19.56 25.48
CA ASP A 495 -13.94 20.27 26.33
C ASP A 495 -13.94 21.80 26.13
N LEU A 496 -13.88 22.22 24.87
CA LEU A 496 -13.88 23.65 24.51
C LEU A 496 -15.18 24.29 25.00
N MET A 497 -15.05 25.37 25.76
CA MET A 497 -16.21 26.13 26.28
C MET A 497 -16.68 27.18 25.26
N ASP A 498 -15.74 27.84 24.61
CA ASP A 498 -16.01 28.82 23.57
C ASP A 498 -16.23 28.14 22.22
N ASP A 499 -17.06 28.76 21.38
CA ASP A 499 -17.32 28.26 20.03
C ASP A 499 -16.01 28.19 19.23
N PRO A 500 -15.61 27.00 18.73
CA PRO A 500 -14.40 26.86 17.95
C PRO A 500 -14.49 27.49 16.55
N MET A 501 -15.70 27.64 15.98
CA MET A 501 -15.86 28.00 14.58
C MET A 501 -15.22 29.34 14.20
N PRO A 502 -15.37 30.45 14.96
CA PRO A 502 -14.77 31.74 14.62
C PRO A 502 -13.23 31.75 14.59
N ALA A 503 -12.59 30.86 15.36
CA ALA A 503 -11.13 30.71 15.34
C ALA A 503 -10.70 29.85 14.15
N LEU A 504 -11.43 28.76 13.88
CA LEU A 504 -11.06 27.76 12.89
C LEU A 504 -11.42 28.15 11.45
N GLU A 505 -12.44 29.00 11.25
CA GLU A 505 -12.87 29.46 9.92
C GLU A 505 -11.81 30.33 9.23
N LYS A 506 -10.87 30.88 10.00
CA LYS A 506 -9.73 31.69 9.53
C LYS A 506 -8.63 30.85 8.87
N LEU A 507 -8.70 29.52 8.96
CA LEU A 507 -7.70 28.62 8.37
C LEU A 507 -7.96 28.47 6.85
N PRO A 508 -7.07 28.99 5.99
CA PRO A 508 -7.38 29.17 4.58
C PRO A 508 -7.45 27.84 3.79
N LEU A 509 -6.64 26.85 4.19
CA LEU A 509 -6.50 25.57 3.49
C LEU A 509 -7.26 24.43 4.17
N LEU A 510 -8.05 24.71 5.22
CA LEU A 510 -8.73 23.68 5.99
C LEU A 510 -9.81 23.00 5.14
N GLN A 511 -9.60 21.71 4.86
CA GLN A 511 -10.51 20.86 4.09
C GLN A 511 -11.32 19.93 4.99
N VAL A 512 -10.79 19.57 6.16
CA VAL A 512 -11.38 18.53 7.01
C VAL A 512 -11.37 18.98 8.46
N LEU A 513 -12.57 19.14 9.02
CA LEU A 513 -12.76 19.46 10.43
C LEU A 513 -13.53 18.34 11.13
N LYS A 514 -12.95 17.79 12.20
CA LYS A 514 -13.57 16.72 13.00
C LYS A 514 -13.63 17.13 14.48
N LEU A 515 -14.80 17.54 14.93
CA LEU A 515 -15.11 17.77 16.33
C LEU A 515 -15.70 16.48 16.90
N LYS A 516 -14.89 15.71 17.63
CA LYS A 516 -15.30 14.39 18.15
C LYS A 516 -15.75 14.45 19.60
N GLN A 517 -15.92 13.28 20.22
CA GLN A 517 -16.40 13.10 21.59
C GLN A 517 -15.84 14.16 22.53
N ASN A 518 -16.75 14.86 23.23
CA ASN A 518 -16.44 15.90 24.21
C ASN A 518 -15.41 16.94 23.73
N SER A 519 -15.38 17.26 22.43
CA SER A 519 -14.49 18.30 21.90
C SER A 519 -14.99 19.71 22.20
N TYR A 520 -16.31 19.88 22.25
CA TYR A 520 -16.99 21.15 22.54
C TYR A 520 -18.14 20.90 23.53
N SER A 521 -18.18 21.72 24.58
CA SER A 521 -19.11 21.61 25.70
C SER A 521 -20.11 22.77 25.78
N GLY A 522 -20.05 23.71 24.83
CA GLY A 522 -21.08 24.74 24.69
C GLY A 522 -22.32 24.26 23.92
N ARG A 523 -23.35 25.11 23.90
CA ARG A 523 -24.68 24.76 23.37
C ARG A 523 -24.91 25.20 21.93
N LYS A 524 -24.11 26.14 21.42
CA LYS A 524 -24.36 26.80 20.13
C LYS A 524 -23.08 26.87 19.30
N LEU A 525 -23.16 26.40 18.06
CA LEU A 525 -22.12 26.63 17.04
C LEU A 525 -22.61 27.67 16.03
N ASN A 526 -21.76 28.65 15.73
CA ASN A 526 -22.03 29.71 14.78
C ASN A 526 -20.85 29.87 13.82
N CYS A 527 -21.11 29.73 12.53
CA CYS A 527 -20.13 29.99 11.48
C CYS A 527 -20.42 31.35 10.85
N GLY A 528 -19.38 32.17 10.68
CA GLY A 528 -19.48 33.48 10.05
C GLY A 528 -19.91 33.39 8.58
N SER A 529 -20.34 34.52 8.02
CA SER A 529 -20.56 34.65 6.58
C SER A 529 -19.25 34.37 5.82
N ASP A 530 -19.32 33.63 4.71
CA ASP A 530 -18.15 33.21 3.91
C ASP A 530 -17.07 32.42 4.69
N GLY A 531 -17.39 31.92 5.90
CA GLY A 531 -16.49 31.11 6.71
C GLY A 531 -16.18 29.76 6.06
N PHE A 532 -14.98 29.23 6.31
CA PHE A 532 -14.53 27.91 5.83
C PHE A 532 -14.58 27.72 4.30
N PRO A 533 -13.81 28.52 3.52
CA PRO A 533 -13.93 28.55 2.05
C PRO A 533 -13.54 27.25 1.34
N ASN A 534 -12.71 26.40 1.97
CA ASN A 534 -12.20 25.15 1.39
C ASN A 534 -12.66 23.89 2.12
N LEU A 535 -13.56 24.00 3.10
CA LEU A 535 -13.99 22.87 3.90
C LEU A 535 -14.85 21.90 3.08
N LYS A 536 -14.36 20.66 2.96
CA LYS A 536 -15.01 19.54 2.25
C LYS A 536 -15.71 18.58 3.19
N VAL A 537 -15.16 18.37 4.39
CA VAL A 537 -15.70 17.40 5.34
C VAL A 537 -15.84 17.99 6.73
N LEU A 538 -17.06 17.99 7.24
CA LEU A 538 -17.39 18.36 8.61
C LEU A 538 -17.92 17.12 9.35
N HIS A 539 -17.27 16.75 10.44
CA HIS A 539 -17.70 15.64 11.29
C HIS A 539 -17.90 16.11 12.71
N LEU A 540 -19.16 16.11 13.14
CA LEU A 540 -19.61 16.41 14.50
C LEU A 540 -19.97 15.09 15.19
N LYS A 541 -19.09 14.61 16.08
CA LYS A 541 -19.24 13.29 16.71
C LYS A 541 -19.41 13.41 18.22
N SER A 542 -20.46 12.81 18.79
CA SER A 542 -20.62 12.66 20.25
C SER A 542 -20.48 13.99 21.02
N MET A 543 -21.00 15.08 20.45
CA MET A 543 -21.09 16.38 21.12
C MET A 543 -22.47 16.49 21.77
N LEU A 544 -22.59 15.94 22.98
CA LEU A 544 -23.90 15.72 23.59
C LEU A 544 -24.62 17.04 23.85
N TRP A 545 -23.92 18.06 24.33
CA TRP A 545 -24.49 19.36 24.75
C TRP A 545 -24.85 20.33 23.62
N LEU A 546 -24.53 20.00 22.37
CA LEU A 546 -24.83 20.87 21.24
C LEU A 546 -26.34 20.89 20.98
N GLU A 547 -26.96 22.06 21.10
CA GLU A 547 -28.40 22.25 20.88
C GLU A 547 -28.71 22.96 19.55
N GLU A 548 -27.87 23.93 19.17
CA GLU A 548 -28.08 24.75 17.98
C GLU A 548 -26.81 24.86 17.14
N TRP A 549 -26.95 24.68 15.82
CA TRP A 549 -25.92 25.03 14.85
C TRP A 549 -26.49 26.03 13.85
N THR A 550 -25.79 27.15 13.66
CA THR A 550 -26.13 28.26 12.78
C THR A 550 -24.97 28.61 11.86
N MET A 551 -25.28 29.18 10.70
CA MET A 551 -24.31 29.46 9.66
C MET A 551 -24.72 30.72 8.89
N GLY A 552 -23.74 31.61 8.64
CA GLY A 552 -23.90 32.76 7.78
C GLY A 552 -24.11 32.40 6.30
N ILE A 553 -24.50 33.39 5.50
CA ILE A 553 -24.65 33.21 4.05
C ILE A 553 -23.27 32.97 3.43
N GLY A 554 -23.19 32.08 2.45
CA GLY A 554 -21.95 31.81 1.70
C GLY A 554 -20.92 30.92 2.40
N ALA A 555 -21.15 30.52 3.65
CA ALA A 555 -20.21 29.68 4.39
C ALA A 555 -20.17 28.22 3.88
N MET A 556 -18.99 27.59 4.01
CA MET A 556 -18.69 26.22 3.59
C MET A 556 -19.11 25.88 2.14
N PRO A 557 -18.75 26.69 1.13
CA PRO A 557 -19.27 26.55 -0.23
C PRO A 557 -18.84 25.26 -0.94
N LYS A 558 -17.80 24.59 -0.45
CA LYS A 558 -17.24 23.35 -1.01
C LYS A 558 -17.52 22.11 -0.15
N LEU A 559 -18.47 22.18 0.78
CA LEU A 559 -18.78 21.05 1.65
C LEU A 559 -19.33 19.88 0.83
N GLU A 560 -18.64 18.74 0.89
CA GLU A 560 -18.98 17.51 0.18
C GLU A 560 -19.63 16.49 1.13
N CYS A 561 -19.15 16.39 2.36
CA CYS A 561 -19.58 15.38 3.33
C CYS A 561 -19.82 15.97 4.72
N LEU A 562 -21.04 15.79 5.23
CA LEU A 562 -21.45 16.14 6.59
C LEU A 562 -21.78 14.87 7.37
N ILE A 563 -21.14 14.70 8.53
CA ILE A 563 -21.40 13.56 9.43
C ILE A 563 -21.75 14.09 10.82
N ILE A 564 -22.94 13.76 11.31
CA ILE A 564 -23.42 14.08 12.66
C ILE A 564 -23.67 12.75 13.38
N ASN A 565 -22.86 12.39 14.38
CA ASN A 565 -22.89 11.03 14.94
C ASN A 565 -22.49 10.88 16.42
N PRO A 566 -23.40 10.47 17.31
CA PRO A 566 -24.65 11.16 17.56
C PRO A 566 -24.39 12.53 18.20
N CYS A 567 -25.24 13.52 17.88
CA CYS A 567 -25.33 14.80 18.60
C CYS A 567 -26.71 14.87 19.25
N ALA A 568 -26.84 14.22 20.40
CA ALA A 568 -28.14 13.82 20.95
C ALA A 568 -29.10 14.98 21.26
N TYR A 569 -28.62 16.17 21.63
CA TYR A 569 -29.49 17.32 21.93
C TYR A 569 -29.61 18.33 20.78
N LEU A 570 -29.10 18.03 19.58
CA LEU A 570 -29.15 18.95 18.46
C LEU A 570 -30.60 19.11 17.97
N LYS A 571 -31.14 20.32 18.12
CA LYS A 571 -32.53 20.69 17.76
C LYS A 571 -32.60 21.56 16.51
N LYS A 572 -31.58 22.40 16.26
CA LYS A 572 -31.56 23.37 15.16
C LYS A 572 -30.32 23.21 14.30
N MET A 573 -30.54 23.15 12.98
CA MET A 573 -29.49 23.12 11.95
C MET A 573 -29.63 24.31 11.00
N PRO A 574 -28.54 24.75 10.32
CA PRO A 574 -28.61 25.87 9.39
C PRO A 574 -29.38 25.49 8.11
N GLU A 575 -30.40 26.28 7.78
CA GLU A 575 -31.19 26.11 6.55
C GLU A 575 -30.34 26.34 5.29
N GLN A 576 -29.28 27.14 5.42
CA GLN A 576 -28.31 27.45 4.37
C GLN A 576 -27.63 26.20 3.81
N LEU A 577 -27.59 25.08 4.55
CA LEU A 577 -27.11 23.79 4.05
C LEU A 577 -27.87 23.35 2.78
N ARG A 578 -29.15 23.74 2.63
CA ARG A 578 -29.98 23.44 1.45
C ARG A 578 -29.45 24.08 0.17
N CYS A 579 -28.61 25.11 0.29
CA CYS A 579 -28.07 25.87 -0.83
C CYS A 579 -26.70 25.37 -1.29
N ILE A 580 -26.07 24.45 -0.54
CA ILE A 580 -24.74 23.91 -0.87
C ILE A 580 -24.88 22.83 -1.95
N LYS A 581 -24.54 23.17 -3.20
CA LYS A 581 -24.64 22.26 -4.34
C LYS A 581 -23.60 21.12 -4.33
N SER A 582 -22.48 21.29 -3.61
CA SER A 582 -21.41 20.29 -3.55
C SER A 582 -21.69 19.15 -2.56
N LEU A 583 -22.70 19.28 -1.70
CA LEU A 583 -22.99 18.32 -0.64
C LEU A 583 -23.55 17.03 -1.24
N ASN A 584 -22.74 15.97 -1.24
CA ASN A 584 -23.09 14.68 -1.83
C ASN A 584 -23.43 13.62 -0.77
N LYS A 585 -22.93 13.81 0.45
CA LYS A 585 -23.10 12.85 1.55
C LYS A 585 -23.51 13.55 2.83
N PHE A 586 -24.60 13.10 3.43
CA PHE A 586 -25.05 13.57 4.73
C PHE A 586 -25.51 12.41 5.61
N ASP A 587 -24.70 12.05 6.60
CA ASP A 587 -25.03 11.02 7.59
C ASP A 587 -25.45 11.69 8.90
N CYS A 588 -26.66 11.43 9.38
CA CYS A 588 -27.13 11.90 10.69
C CYS A 588 -27.61 10.74 11.55
N TRP A 589 -26.95 10.53 12.69
CA TRP A 589 -27.23 9.43 13.60
C TRP A 589 -27.97 9.94 14.83
N TRP A 590 -29.09 9.28 15.11
CA TRP A 590 -29.99 9.55 16.24
C TRP A 590 -30.43 11.03 16.36
N PRO A 591 -30.98 11.63 15.29
CA PRO A 591 -31.58 12.95 15.40
C PRO A 591 -32.82 12.91 16.32
N GLN A 592 -33.03 13.97 17.09
CA GLN A 592 -34.26 14.18 17.85
C GLN A 592 -35.49 14.16 16.93
N PRO A 593 -36.68 13.75 17.42
CA PRO A 593 -37.88 13.64 16.59
C PRO A 593 -38.20 14.92 15.79
N GLU A 594 -38.06 16.09 16.39
CA GLU A 594 -38.36 17.38 15.75
C GLU A 594 -37.36 17.69 14.62
N LEU A 595 -36.07 17.40 14.83
CA LEU A 595 -35.04 17.58 13.80
C LEU A 595 -35.23 16.55 12.68
N ARG A 596 -35.58 15.31 13.03
CA ARG A 596 -35.83 14.23 12.07
C ARG A 596 -36.96 14.58 11.10
N GLN A 597 -38.04 15.21 11.57
CA GLN A 597 -39.12 15.66 10.69
C GLN A 597 -38.63 16.70 9.68
N LYS A 598 -37.87 17.71 10.13
CA LYS A 598 -37.27 18.73 9.25
C LYS A 598 -36.23 18.18 8.27
N LEU A 599 -35.55 17.10 8.65
CA LEU A 599 -34.57 16.41 7.80
C LEU A 599 -35.23 15.54 6.74
N ARG A 600 -36.42 14.98 6.98
CA ARG A 600 -37.17 14.26 5.93
C ARG A 600 -37.60 15.18 4.79
N GLU A 601 -38.03 16.40 5.10
CA GLU A 601 -38.27 17.44 4.08
C GLU A 601 -36.99 17.83 3.29
N PHE A 602 -35.82 17.46 3.82
CA PHE A 602 -34.52 17.66 3.18
C PHE A 602 -34.15 16.51 2.22
N GLU A 603 -34.71 15.31 2.42
CA GLU A 603 -34.48 14.10 1.61
C GLU A 603 -35.18 14.15 0.24
N ASP A 604 -36.26 14.92 0.08
CA ASP A 604 -37.04 15.01 -1.16
C ASP A 604 -36.30 15.67 -2.35
N LYS A 605 -35.02 16.05 -2.18
CA LYS A 605 -34.12 16.44 -3.29
C LYS A 605 -33.27 15.25 -3.73
N GLU A 606 -33.53 14.76 -4.94
CA GLU A 606 -32.86 13.64 -5.64
C GLU A 606 -31.31 13.73 -5.79
N GLN A 607 -30.64 14.73 -5.21
CA GLN A 607 -29.21 15.02 -5.43
C GLN A 607 -28.29 14.72 -4.24
N CYS A 608 -28.80 14.45 -3.04
CA CYS A 608 -27.95 14.22 -1.86
C CYS A 608 -28.14 12.80 -1.32
N GLY A 609 -27.04 12.04 -1.16
CA GLY A 609 -27.03 10.75 -0.47
C GLY A 609 -27.21 10.94 1.04
N ILE A 610 -28.41 11.34 1.45
CA ILE A 610 -28.78 11.56 2.85
C ILE A 610 -29.09 10.19 3.47
N GLN A 611 -28.43 9.88 4.59
CA GLN A 611 -28.67 8.67 5.37
C GLN A 611 -28.99 9.06 6.81
N LEU A 612 -30.25 8.90 7.20
CA LEU A 612 -30.71 9.08 8.57
C LEU A 612 -30.71 7.72 9.29
N PHE A 613 -29.93 7.63 10.38
CA PHE A 613 -29.86 6.43 11.21
C PHE A 613 -30.69 6.65 12.49
N PRO A 614 -31.93 6.13 12.58
CA PRO A 614 -32.78 6.32 13.74
C PRO A 614 -32.30 5.53 14.97
N TYR A 615 -32.81 5.89 16.15
CA TYR A 615 -32.54 5.17 17.39
C TYR A 615 -33.27 3.81 17.37
N GLY A 616 -32.51 2.72 17.49
CA GLY A 616 -33.03 1.34 17.55
C GLY A 616 -33.43 0.73 16.20
N ILE A 617 -32.56 -0.14 15.68
CA ILE A 617 -32.93 -1.45 15.09
C ILE A 617 -32.00 -2.48 15.73
#